data_AF-A0A5S4GAE8-F1
#
_entry.id   AF-A0A5S4GAE8-F1
#
_cell.length_a   1.000
_cell.length_b   1.000
_cell.length_c   1.000
_cell.angle_alpha   90.00
_cell.angle_beta   90.00
_cell.angle_gamma   90.00
#
_symmetry.space_group_name_H-M   'P 1'
#
loop_
_entity.id
_entity.type
_entity.pdbx_description
1 polymer ?
#
loop_
_entity_poly.entity_id
_entity_poly.type
_entity_poly.pdbx_seq_one_letter_code
_entity_poly.pdbx_strand_id
1 'polypeptide(L)'
;MPQTRVQPARPTPQPSPRPVPRPSTATGASSSAYQTPEQVSIYVKPEAKERARVMSRSEGIEYAQLAMDAIDHFLTENMLTFLVRARLEVSRPNGSHFPPRRNLRSKSKPGIRRVLWPVQFRPAELDILSDLVQDTGAEHLSTLVSVAVEAYLLDDDGVEPDRPFTDDMALSSGM
;
A
#
# COMPACT_ATOMS: atom_id res chain seq x y z
N MET A 1 44.31 -54.53 -36.68
CA MET A 1 45.22 -53.36 -36.66
C MET A 1 44.37 -52.10 -36.82
N PRO A 2 44.69 -51.02 -36.08
CA PRO A 2 43.77 -50.08 -35.44
C PRO A 2 43.41 -48.86 -36.33
N GLN A 3 42.37 -48.07 -36.04
CA GLN A 3 42.55 -46.84 -35.24
C GLN A 3 41.22 -46.32 -34.67
N THR A 4 41.12 -46.38 -33.35
CA THR A 4 40.19 -45.64 -32.51
C THR A 4 40.54 -44.14 -32.59
N ARG A 5 39.63 -43.30 -33.10
CA ARG A 5 39.81 -41.85 -33.09
C ARG A 5 39.51 -41.32 -31.68
N VAL A 6 40.56 -40.98 -30.94
CA VAL A 6 40.49 -40.29 -29.65
C VAL A 6 40.04 -38.85 -29.90
N GLN A 7 38.90 -38.45 -29.34
CA GLN A 7 38.50 -37.05 -29.25
C GLN A 7 39.17 -36.40 -28.03
N PRO A 8 39.74 -35.19 -28.15
CA PRO A 8 40.28 -34.47 -27.00
C PRO A 8 39.15 -33.88 -26.15
N ALA A 9 39.25 -34.08 -24.83
CA ALA A 9 38.35 -33.51 -23.84
C ALA A 9 38.43 -31.97 -23.84
N ARG A 10 37.26 -31.32 -23.90
CA ARG A 10 37.11 -29.87 -23.81
C ARG A 10 37.37 -29.42 -22.36
N PRO A 11 38.23 -28.42 -22.10
CA PRO A 11 38.46 -27.93 -20.75
C PRO A 11 37.24 -27.16 -20.23
N THR A 12 36.81 -27.52 -19.02
CA THR A 12 35.75 -26.85 -18.26
C THR A 12 36.25 -25.50 -17.75
N PRO A 13 35.53 -24.38 -17.94
CA PRO A 13 35.93 -23.10 -17.38
C PRO A 13 35.76 -23.10 -15.85
N GLN A 14 36.85 -22.81 -15.15
CA GLN A 14 36.91 -22.63 -13.70
C GLN A 14 36.21 -21.31 -13.32
N PRO A 15 35.32 -21.28 -12.29
CA PRO A 15 34.67 -20.06 -11.87
C PRO A 15 35.68 -19.15 -11.14
N SER A 16 35.85 -17.93 -11.65
CA SER A 16 36.64 -16.87 -11.01
C SER A 16 36.07 -16.51 -9.63
N PRO A 17 36.91 -16.35 -8.59
CA PRO A 17 36.44 -15.89 -7.28
C PRO A 17 35.91 -14.46 -7.38
N ARG A 18 34.69 -14.26 -6.89
CA ARG A 18 33.97 -12.98 -6.84
C ARG A 18 34.71 -12.01 -5.90
N PRO A 19 34.93 -10.74 -6.28
CA PRO A 19 35.51 -9.75 -5.37
C PRO A 19 34.59 -9.52 -4.17
N VAL A 20 35.13 -9.72 -2.97
CA VAL A 20 34.49 -9.33 -1.71
C VAL A 20 34.60 -7.81 -1.58
N PRO A 21 33.49 -7.06 -1.43
CA PRO A 21 33.56 -5.62 -1.25
C PRO A 21 34.21 -5.30 0.10
N ARG A 22 35.28 -4.49 0.07
CA ARG A 22 35.86 -3.90 1.27
C ARG A 22 34.93 -2.78 1.77
N PRO A 23 34.67 -2.66 3.08
CA PRO A 23 33.96 -1.51 3.62
C PRO A 23 34.90 -0.29 3.53
N SER A 24 34.67 0.56 2.54
CA SER A 24 35.26 1.90 2.49
C SER A 24 34.54 2.76 3.53
N THR A 25 35.24 3.09 4.60
CA THR A 25 34.86 4.18 5.52
C THR A 25 34.93 5.50 4.76
N ALA A 26 33.84 5.85 4.07
CA ALA A 26 33.62 7.18 3.55
C ALA A 26 32.75 7.93 4.56
N THR A 27 33.41 8.72 5.41
CA THR A 27 32.78 9.88 6.07
C THR A 27 32.42 10.87 4.96
N GLY A 28 31.27 10.67 4.35
CA GLY A 28 30.66 11.57 3.40
C GLY A 28 29.28 11.91 3.93
N ALA A 29 29.02 13.18 4.18
CA ALA A 29 27.68 13.69 4.42
C ALA A 29 26.76 13.15 3.33
N SER A 30 25.91 12.19 3.69
CA SER A 30 25.04 11.49 2.76
C SER A 30 24.09 12.50 2.14
N SER A 31 24.33 12.81 0.87
CA SER A 31 23.34 13.46 0.02
C SER A 31 22.09 12.58 0.02
N SER A 32 21.10 13.00 0.80
CA SER A 32 19.79 12.35 0.98
C SER A 32 19.02 12.17 -0.35
N ALA A 33 19.42 12.89 -1.40
CA ALA A 33 18.68 12.99 -2.66
C ALA A 33 18.67 11.72 -3.54
N TYR A 34 19.51 10.70 -3.29
CA TYR A 34 19.63 9.52 -4.17
C TYR A 34 19.45 8.18 -3.46
N GLN A 35 18.78 8.15 -2.32
CA GLN A 35 18.53 6.88 -1.63
C GLN A 35 17.47 6.05 -2.38
N THR A 36 17.72 4.75 -2.49
CA THR A 36 16.82 3.82 -3.18
C THR A 36 15.48 3.74 -2.45
N PRO A 37 14.33 3.85 -3.16
CA PRO A 37 13.02 3.69 -2.54
C PRO A 37 12.86 2.31 -1.89
N GLU A 38 12.30 2.29 -0.69
CA GLU A 38 11.97 1.08 0.05
C GLU A 38 10.51 0.68 -0.20
N GLN A 39 10.28 -0.61 -0.46
CA GLN A 39 8.94 -1.13 -0.71
C GLN A 39 8.23 -1.51 0.59
N VAL A 40 7.15 -0.81 0.90
CA VAL A 40 6.25 -1.10 2.01
C VAL A 40 5.05 -1.90 1.53
N SER A 41 4.74 -2.97 2.26
CA SER A 41 3.59 -3.84 2.02
C SER A 41 2.39 -3.39 2.86
N ILE A 42 1.33 -2.91 2.19
CA ILE A 42 0.16 -2.36 2.86
C ILE A 42 -1.07 -3.19 2.50
N TYR A 43 -1.93 -3.47 3.48
CA TYR A 43 -3.16 -4.23 3.26
C TYR A 43 -4.34 -3.28 3.18
N VAL A 44 -4.96 -3.18 2.00
CA VAL A 44 -6.09 -2.28 1.73
C VAL A 44 -7.30 -3.08 1.24
N LYS A 45 -8.48 -2.45 1.23
CA LYS A 45 -9.66 -3.02 0.53
C LYS A 45 -9.37 -3.19 -0.97
N PRO A 46 -9.92 -4.23 -1.62
CA PRO A 46 -9.72 -4.45 -3.06
C PRO A 46 -10.21 -3.27 -3.91
N GLU A 47 -11.31 -2.63 -3.51
CA GLU A 47 -11.87 -1.44 -4.18
C GLU A 47 -10.89 -0.26 -4.15
N ALA A 48 -10.27 0.02 -3.00
CA ALA A 48 -9.25 1.07 -2.86
C ALA A 48 -8.03 0.78 -3.75
N LYS A 49 -7.60 -0.49 -3.80
CA LYS A 49 -6.49 -0.89 -4.68
C LYS A 49 -6.82 -0.67 -6.16
N GLU A 50 -8.03 -1.00 -6.59
CA GLU A 50 -8.43 -0.80 -7.98
C GLU A 50 -8.58 0.70 -8.31
N ARG A 51 -9.15 1.51 -7.40
CA ARG A 51 -9.19 2.97 -7.59
C ARG A 51 -7.81 3.61 -7.66
N ALA A 52 -6.91 3.23 -6.77
CA ALA A 52 -5.52 3.69 -6.82
C ALA A 52 -4.85 3.33 -8.16
N ARG A 53 -5.14 2.13 -8.69
CA ARG A 53 -4.64 1.68 -10.00
C ARG A 53 -5.24 2.49 -11.15
N VAL A 54 -6.53 2.82 -11.10
CA VAL A 54 -7.17 3.66 -12.12
C VAL A 54 -6.57 5.06 -12.10
N MET A 55 -6.50 5.72 -10.94
CA MET A 55 -5.90 7.05 -10.80
C MET A 55 -4.45 7.08 -11.27
N SER A 56 -3.64 6.11 -10.86
CA SER A 56 -2.25 6.01 -11.30
C SER A 56 -2.11 5.91 -12.82
N ARG A 57 -3.07 5.25 -13.50
CA ARG A 57 -3.06 5.13 -14.97
C ARG A 57 -3.62 6.34 -15.68
N SER A 58 -4.66 6.98 -15.15
CA SER A 58 -5.30 8.13 -15.78
C SER A 58 -4.49 9.41 -15.61
N GLU A 59 -3.88 9.58 -14.43
CA GLU A 59 -3.19 10.82 -14.04
C GLU A 59 -1.66 10.66 -14.04
N GLY A 60 -1.16 9.42 -14.17
CA GLY A 60 0.29 9.15 -14.15
C GLY A 60 0.93 9.30 -12.77
N ILE A 61 0.13 9.25 -11.71
CA ILE A 61 0.58 9.44 -10.32
C ILE A 61 1.12 8.13 -9.74
N GLU A 62 2.23 8.22 -9.00
CA GLU A 62 2.79 7.08 -8.28
C GLU A 62 1.96 6.72 -7.05
N TYR A 63 1.93 5.43 -6.68
CA TYR A 63 1.18 5.00 -5.49
C TYR A 63 1.66 5.67 -4.19
N ALA A 64 2.94 6.01 -4.11
CA ALA A 64 3.50 6.72 -2.96
C ALA A 64 2.96 8.14 -2.87
N GLN A 65 2.93 8.86 -3.99
CA GLN A 65 2.34 10.18 -4.07
C GLN A 65 0.86 10.15 -3.66
N LEU A 66 0.10 9.20 -4.20
CA LEU A 66 -1.31 9.04 -3.84
C LEU A 66 -1.51 8.75 -2.33
N ALA A 67 -0.60 7.98 -1.72
CA ALA A 67 -0.63 7.73 -0.29
C ALA A 67 -0.28 8.98 0.54
N MET A 68 0.70 9.78 0.09
CA MET A 68 1.07 11.04 0.73
C MET A 68 -0.05 12.08 0.61
N ASP A 69 -0.65 12.23 -0.57
CA ASP A 69 -1.77 13.15 -0.81
C ASP A 69 -2.96 12.80 0.09
N ALA A 70 -3.28 11.51 0.24
CA ALA A 70 -4.34 11.05 1.13
C ALA A 70 -4.04 11.39 2.60
N ILE A 71 -2.77 11.27 3.03
CA ILE A 71 -2.35 11.61 4.40
C ILE A 71 -2.43 13.13 4.61
N ASP A 72 -1.88 13.92 3.70
CA ASP A 72 -1.86 15.37 3.76
C ASP A 72 -3.28 15.96 3.76
N HIS A 73 -4.20 15.38 2.98
CA HIS A 73 -5.62 15.73 2.98
C HIS A 73 -6.22 15.65 4.39
N PHE A 74 -6.14 14.48 5.03
CA PHE A 74 -6.72 14.29 6.36
C PHE A 74 -5.91 14.90 7.50
N LEU A 75 -4.63 15.20 7.25
CA LEU A 75 -3.80 15.96 8.18
C LEU A 75 -4.25 17.43 8.19
N THR A 76 -4.52 18.00 7.02
CA THR A 76 -5.06 19.37 6.89
C THR A 76 -6.45 19.50 7.50
N GLU A 77 -7.29 18.47 7.35
CA GLU A 77 -8.62 18.41 7.98
C GLU A 77 -8.58 18.02 9.47
N ASN A 78 -7.39 17.74 10.02
CA ASN A 78 -7.20 17.32 11.40
C ASN A 78 -8.01 16.05 11.78
N MET A 79 -8.35 15.24 10.77
CA MET A 79 -9.18 14.03 10.83
C MET A 79 -8.35 12.74 10.93
N LEU A 80 -7.06 12.79 10.56
CA LEU A 80 -6.19 11.62 10.48
C LEU A 80 -6.14 10.82 11.81
N THR A 81 -5.97 11.51 12.95
CA THR A 81 -5.96 10.88 14.27
C THR A 81 -7.30 10.23 14.61
N PHE A 82 -8.42 10.84 14.21
CA PHE A 82 -9.75 10.28 14.43
C PHE A 82 -9.95 9.00 13.61
N LEU A 83 -9.57 9.01 12.33
CA LEU A 83 -9.67 7.85 11.46
C LEU A 83 -8.83 6.67 11.96
N VAL A 84 -7.60 6.94 12.43
CA VAL A 84 -6.73 5.93 13.03
C VAL A 84 -7.36 5.38 14.32
N ARG A 85 -7.90 6.22 15.19
CA ARG A 85 -8.59 5.77 16.42
C ARG A 85 -9.82 4.93 16.11
N ALA A 86 -10.68 5.39 15.21
CA ALA A 86 -11.86 4.66 14.76
C ALA A 86 -11.50 3.29 14.19
N ARG A 87 -10.35 3.18 13.51
CA ARG A 87 -9.82 1.91 13.01
C ARG A 87 -9.42 0.94 14.13
N LEU A 88 -8.83 1.46 15.19
CA LEU A 88 -8.39 0.67 16.35
C LEU A 88 -9.56 0.30 17.29
N GLU A 89 -10.65 1.07 17.24
CA GLU A 89 -11.80 0.88 18.11
C GLU A 89 -12.68 -0.31 17.66
N VAL A 90 -12.50 -1.44 18.34
CA VAL A 90 -13.29 -2.65 18.09
C VAL A 90 -14.27 -2.88 19.22
N SER A 91 -15.51 -2.41 19.04
CA SER A 91 -16.67 -2.87 19.82
C SER A 91 -16.79 -4.39 19.69
N ARG A 92 -16.61 -5.12 20.81
CA ARG A 92 -16.99 -6.54 20.89
C ARG A 92 -18.51 -6.63 21.04
N PRO A 93 -19.15 -7.69 20.50
CA PRO A 93 -20.55 -7.95 20.80
C PRO A 93 -20.72 -8.15 22.31
N ASN A 94 -21.77 -7.53 22.86
CA ASN A 94 -22.15 -7.68 24.27
C ASN A 94 -22.32 -9.16 24.62
N GLY A 95 -21.64 -9.64 25.67
CA GLY A 95 -21.71 -11.04 26.14
C GLY A 95 -20.51 -11.93 25.82
N SER A 96 -19.38 -11.39 25.35
CA SER A 96 -18.16 -12.19 25.15
C SER A 96 -17.57 -12.65 26.50
N HIS A 97 -17.45 -13.97 26.71
CA HIS A 97 -16.81 -14.58 27.88
C HIS A 97 -15.29 -14.34 27.97
N PHE A 98 -14.68 -13.74 26.96
CA PHE A 98 -13.23 -13.49 26.93
C PHE A 98 -12.92 -12.05 27.32
N PRO A 99 -11.85 -11.82 28.10
CA PRO A 99 -11.39 -10.48 28.44
C PRO A 99 -11.18 -9.62 27.18
N PRO A 100 -11.47 -8.31 27.26
CA PRO A 100 -11.24 -7.40 26.15
C PRO A 100 -9.75 -7.39 25.80
N ARG A 101 -9.42 -7.82 24.58
CA ARG A 101 -8.10 -7.60 23.97
C ARG A 101 -8.20 -6.38 23.06
N ARG A 102 -7.19 -5.49 23.11
CA ARG A 102 -6.95 -4.47 22.08
C ARG A 102 -6.82 -5.22 20.76
N ASN A 103 -7.75 -5.01 19.84
CA ASN A 103 -7.86 -5.85 18.65
C ASN A 103 -6.88 -5.35 17.58
N LEU A 104 -5.81 -6.10 17.32
CA LEU A 104 -4.93 -5.90 16.16
C LEU A 104 -5.58 -6.29 14.82
N ARG A 105 -6.85 -6.70 14.83
CA ARG A 105 -7.57 -7.15 13.64
C ARG A 105 -8.57 -6.08 13.24
N SER A 106 -8.23 -5.31 12.19
CA SER A 106 -9.14 -4.36 11.55
C SER A 106 -10.50 -5.03 11.32
N LYS A 107 -11.60 -4.37 11.71
CA LYS A 107 -12.97 -4.76 11.34
C LYS A 107 -13.13 -4.69 9.82
N SER A 108 -12.66 -5.69 9.09
CA SER A 108 -13.16 -5.98 7.75
C SER A 108 -14.58 -6.50 7.91
N LYS A 109 -15.57 -5.90 7.21
CA LYS A 109 -16.91 -6.48 7.04
C LYS A 109 -16.74 -7.99 6.77
N PRO A 110 -17.50 -8.88 7.45
CA PRO A 110 -17.41 -10.31 7.19
C PRO A 110 -17.62 -10.56 5.69
N GLY A 111 -16.57 -11.00 5.01
CA GLY A 111 -16.57 -11.27 3.56
C GLY A 111 -15.49 -10.55 2.75
N ILE A 112 -15.00 -9.37 3.15
CA ILE A 112 -14.02 -8.61 2.34
C ILE A 112 -12.61 -8.85 2.88
N ARG A 113 -11.84 -9.70 2.19
CA ARG A 113 -10.40 -9.86 2.46
C ARG A 113 -9.63 -8.66 1.92
N ARG A 114 -8.82 -8.05 2.79
CA ARG A 114 -7.83 -7.06 2.37
C ARG A 114 -6.77 -7.69 1.48
N VAL A 115 -6.29 -6.91 0.53
CA VAL A 115 -5.31 -7.31 -0.48
C VAL A 115 -4.01 -6.53 -0.28
N LEU A 116 -2.90 -7.19 -0.61
CA LEU A 116 -1.59 -6.56 -0.60
C LEU A 116 -1.52 -5.48 -1.70
N TRP A 117 -1.09 -4.29 -1.29
CA TRP A 117 -0.79 -3.15 -2.14
C TRP A 117 0.63 -2.68 -1.83
N PRO A 118 1.58 -2.92 -2.75
CA PRO A 118 2.97 -2.51 -2.58
C PRO A 118 3.13 -1.03 -2.93
N VAL A 119 3.75 -0.27 -2.03
CA VAL A 119 4.05 1.16 -2.22
C VAL A 119 5.53 1.39 -1.97
N GLN A 120 6.17 2.24 -2.76
CA GLN A 120 7.60 2.52 -2.65
C GLN A 120 7.81 3.92 -2.08
N PHE A 121 8.34 4.01 -0.86
CA PHE A 121 8.61 5.29 -0.23
C PHE A 121 10.12 5.57 -0.23
N ARG A 122 10.48 6.83 -0.38
CA ARG A 122 11.87 7.28 -0.17
C ARG A 122 12.16 7.33 1.34
N PRO A 123 13.42 7.18 1.75
CA PRO A 123 13.76 7.21 3.18
C PRO A 123 13.35 8.52 3.89
N ALA A 124 13.48 9.67 3.22
CA ALA A 124 13.01 10.94 3.77
C ALA A 124 11.48 10.98 3.99
N GLU A 125 10.71 10.29 3.13
CA GLU A 125 9.26 10.16 3.29
C GLU A 125 8.93 9.21 4.44
N LEU A 126 9.70 8.12 4.59
CA LEU A 126 9.55 7.18 5.71
C LEU A 126 9.82 7.82 7.06
N ASP A 127 10.79 8.73 7.16
CA ASP A 127 11.07 9.46 8.39
C ASP A 127 9.85 10.30 8.81
N ILE A 128 9.28 11.07 7.88
CA ILE A 128 8.06 11.88 8.11
C ILE A 128 6.89 10.97 8.50
N LEU A 129 6.68 9.87 7.78
CA LEU A 129 5.61 8.92 8.07
C LEU A 129 5.79 8.26 9.44
N SER A 130 7.02 7.99 9.86
CA SER A 130 7.33 7.44 11.18
C SER A 130 6.97 8.42 12.30
N ASP A 131 7.26 9.71 12.13
CA ASP A 131 6.87 10.74 13.09
C ASP A 131 5.34 10.85 13.18
N LEU A 132 4.65 10.85 12.04
CA LEU A 132 3.18 10.87 11.99
C LEU A 132 2.53 9.65 12.66
N VAL A 133 3.16 8.48 12.57
CA VAL A 133 2.69 7.27 13.28
C VAL A 133 2.72 7.49 14.79
N GLN A 134 3.77 8.14 15.32
CA GLN A 134 3.87 8.45 16.75
C GLN A 134 2.82 9.48 17.17
N ASP A 135 2.63 10.55 16.39
CA ASP A 135 1.70 11.64 16.70
C ASP A 135 0.24 11.21 16.67
N THR A 136 -0.12 10.37 15.70
CA THR A 136 -1.49 9.87 15.52
C THR A 136 -1.82 8.68 16.44
N GLY A 137 -0.80 8.07 17.05
CA GLY A 137 -0.92 6.87 17.86
C GLY A 137 -1.19 5.60 17.07
N ALA A 138 -0.86 5.57 15.78
CA ALA A 138 -0.93 4.35 14.97
C ALA A 138 0.12 3.34 15.47
N GLU A 139 -0.22 2.04 15.48
CA GLU A 139 0.75 1.00 15.88
C GLU A 139 1.81 0.77 14.80
N HIS A 140 1.46 0.96 13.53
CA HIS A 140 2.30 0.68 12.37
C HIS A 140 2.03 1.67 11.23
N LEU A 141 3.06 1.99 10.45
CA LEU A 141 2.96 2.82 9.23
C LEU A 141 1.91 2.28 8.25
N SER A 142 1.88 0.96 8.05
CA SER A 142 0.87 0.33 7.19
C SER A 142 -0.57 0.60 7.64
N THR A 143 -0.80 0.81 8.94
CA THR A 143 -2.13 1.16 9.47
C THR A 143 -2.49 2.59 9.12
N LEU A 144 -1.56 3.53 9.33
CA LEU A 144 -1.75 4.94 8.98
C LEU A 144 -2.09 5.09 7.50
N VAL A 145 -1.24 4.53 6.63
CA VAL A 145 -1.44 4.63 5.18
C VAL A 145 -2.70 3.89 4.73
N SER A 146 -2.97 2.68 5.25
CA SER A 146 -4.19 1.95 4.89
C SER A 146 -5.45 2.72 5.23
N VAL A 147 -5.49 3.40 6.38
CA VAL A 147 -6.66 4.16 6.82
C VAL A 147 -6.84 5.41 5.98
N ALA A 148 -5.77 6.19 5.77
CA ALA A 148 -5.82 7.41 4.98
C ALA A 148 -6.25 7.11 3.53
N VAL A 149 -5.63 6.13 2.88
CA VAL A 149 -5.94 5.79 1.48
C VAL A 149 -7.33 5.17 1.34
N GLU A 150 -7.77 4.33 2.28
CA GLU A 150 -9.13 3.78 2.24
C GLU A 150 -10.19 4.86 2.43
N ALA A 151 -9.96 5.85 3.29
CA ALA A 151 -10.86 6.99 3.43
C ALA A 151 -10.80 7.83 2.15
N TYR A 152 -9.64 8.31 1.74
CA TYR A 152 -9.49 9.20 0.59
C TYR A 152 -10.12 8.64 -0.70
N LEU A 153 -9.93 7.35 -0.96
CA LEU A 153 -10.44 6.73 -2.18
C LEU A 153 -11.86 6.20 -2.09
N LEU A 154 -12.43 6.00 -0.89
CA LEU A 154 -13.73 5.33 -0.74
C LEU A 154 -14.76 6.13 0.09
N ASP A 155 -14.39 7.24 0.74
CA ASP A 155 -15.36 8.09 1.46
C ASP A 155 -16.36 8.74 0.48
N ASP A 156 -15.98 8.89 -0.80
CA ASP A 156 -16.87 9.41 -1.85
C ASP A 156 -18.00 8.43 -2.25
N ASP A 157 -17.89 7.13 -1.92
CA ASP A 157 -18.99 6.14 -2.13
C ASP A 157 -20.02 6.12 -1.00
N GLY A 158 -20.01 7.14 -0.13
CA GLY A 158 -21.03 7.30 0.92
C GLY A 158 -22.40 7.75 0.39
N VAL A 159 -22.50 8.17 -0.87
CA VAL A 159 -23.75 8.58 -1.51
C VAL A 159 -23.73 8.12 -2.98
N GLU A 160 -24.12 6.86 -3.24
CA GLU A 160 -24.93 6.67 -4.45
C GLU A 160 -26.27 7.33 -4.12
N PRO A 161 -26.64 8.48 -4.72
CA PRO A 161 -28.04 8.81 -4.76
C PRO A 161 -28.68 7.68 -5.55
N ASP A 162 -29.53 6.93 -4.87
CA ASP A 162 -30.68 6.23 -5.44
C ASP A 162 -30.95 6.78 -6.83
N ARG A 163 -30.41 6.13 -7.88
CA ARG A 163 -30.77 6.48 -9.24
C ARG A 163 -32.15 5.86 -9.40
N PRO A 164 -33.25 6.63 -9.36
CA PRO A 164 -34.47 6.09 -9.90
C PRO A 164 -34.13 5.74 -11.35
N PHE A 165 -34.40 4.49 -11.72
CA PHE A 165 -34.53 4.11 -13.11
C PHE A 165 -35.54 5.06 -13.74
N THR A 166 -35.08 6.17 -14.33
CA THR A 166 -35.83 6.94 -15.29
C THR A 166 -35.89 6.10 -16.56
N ASP A 167 -36.79 5.11 -16.54
CA ASP A 167 -37.41 4.58 -17.74
C ASP A 167 -38.57 5.53 -18.07
N ASP A 168 -38.23 6.72 -18.56
CA ASP A 168 -39.16 7.66 -19.19
C ASP A 168 -38.82 7.70 -20.68
N MET A 169 -39.62 6.99 -21.49
CA MET A 169 -40.13 7.38 -22.82
C MET A 169 -40.49 6.17 -23.67
N ALA A 170 -41.61 5.52 -23.33
CA ALA A 170 -42.47 4.91 -24.34
C ALA A 170 -43.70 5.82 -24.55
N LEU A 171 -43.45 7.03 -25.04
CA LEU A 171 -44.47 7.85 -25.71
C LEU A 171 -44.08 7.98 -27.17
N SER A 172 -44.66 7.13 -28.01
CA SER A 172 -44.82 7.41 -29.43
C SER A 172 -46.26 7.09 -29.81
N SER A 173 -47.14 8.05 -29.58
CA SER A 173 -48.45 8.12 -30.24
C SER A 173 -48.25 8.61 -31.68
N GLY A 174 -48.98 8.01 -32.64
CA GLY A 174 -49.39 8.71 -33.87
C GLY A 174 -48.99 8.06 -35.19
N MET A 175 -49.76 7.05 -35.63
CA MET A 175 -50.44 7.00 -36.93
C MET A 175 -51.49 5.91 -36.93
#